data_AF-A0A6J6T5T0-F1
#
_entry.id   AF-A0A6J6T5T0-F1
#
_cell.length_a   1.000
_cell.length_b   1.000
_cell.length_c   1.000
_cell.angle_alpha   90.00
_cell.angle_beta   90.00
_cell.angle_gamma   90.00
#
_symmetry.space_group_name_H-M   'P 1'
#
loop_
_entity.id
_entity.type
_entity.pdbx_description
1 polymer ?
#
loop_
_entity_poly.entity_id
_entity_poly.type
_entity_poly.pdbx_seq_one_letter_code
_entity_poly.pdbx_strand_id
1 'polypeptide(L)'
;MKVSRLIKSTVVVVSALSIAIAPNAFAGTTLAAGGATSVTNLVQACKSFYNTDTGDSFPYNSVGSGQGQKDLEGKKIDFAFSDSTHLKSQSGIAIDTNEIHIPAMVWALGVMTNLNTSKPIALSPKTIGGIFSGKITRWNDPAIQADNNRTFTVTVYKKDKAGKIVKDKTGKAEVLRTNTVTQKISMPNQPITVVYRLDSSGTTDNFTAALKSLDPTNFTDAGKVFNALASTKAAIAADPIHFQSASGSALVASLAAKTKYSITYNETNYAKSAGLKLVQVINPNGDLVPATDDGAAAFVSTSDIAANGTVALDYTNKNPGVYPFTVVTYALASTNYGDATKAAAVKKAIEYHAFTCTKKVADSGFITIDPTSPLGKKITTQLAKLGK
;
A
#
# COMPACT_ATOMS: atom_id res chain seq x y z
N MET A 1 -16.98 -41.33 82.17
CA MET A 1 -17.82 -42.14 81.25
C MET A 1 -18.27 -41.22 80.13
N LYS A 2 -17.98 -41.38 78.83
CA LYS A 2 -17.59 -42.55 78.03
C LYS A 2 -16.51 -42.16 77.01
N VAL A 3 -15.70 -43.16 76.69
CA VAL A 3 -14.60 -43.20 75.71
C VAL A 3 -15.14 -43.34 74.28
N SER A 4 -14.36 -42.90 73.29
CA SER A 4 -14.15 -43.47 71.93
C SER A 4 -14.18 -42.38 70.83
N ARG A 5 -13.38 -42.42 69.76
CA ARG A 5 -12.31 -43.31 69.28
C ARG A 5 -11.54 -42.50 68.22
N LEU A 6 -10.21 -42.61 68.22
CA LEU A 6 -9.36 -42.18 67.11
C LEU A 6 -9.68 -43.00 65.85
N ILE A 7 -9.72 -42.34 64.69
CA ILE A 7 -9.53 -42.99 63.40
C ILE A 7 -8.29 -42.37 62.77
N LYS A 8 -7.23 -43.17 62.69
CA LYS A 8 -6.02 -42.92 61.90
C LYS A 8 -6.38 -43.20 60.44
N SER A 9 -6.28 -42.20 59.58
CA SER A 9 -6.28 -42.40 58.13
C SER A 9 -4.93 -41.94 57.58
N THR A 10 -4.09 -42.91 57.29
CA THR A 10 -2.81 -42.76 56.61
C THR A 10 -3.07 -42.28 55.19
N VAL A 11 -2.74 -41.03 54.87
CA VAL A 11 -2.73 -40.53 53.50
C VAL A 11 -1.37 -40.87 52.90
N VAL A 12 -1.36 -41.86 52.00
CA VAL A 12 -0.22 -42.15 51.13
C VAL A 12 -0.17 -41.05 50.07
N VAL A 13 0.82 -40.17 50.15
CA VAL A 13 1.12 -39.20 49.10
C VAL A 13 1.80 -39.96 47.95
N VAL A 14 1.03 -40.30 46.92
CA VAL A 14 1.58 -40.71 45.64
C VAL A 14 1.98 -39.44 44.90
N SER A 15 3.27 -39.13 44.94
CA SER A 15 3.87 -38.06 44.14
C SER A 15 3.80 -38.45 42.66
N ALA A 16 2.70 -38.11 41.99
CA ALA A 16 2.64 -38.17 40.53
C ALA A 16 3.57 -37.07 39.99
N LEU A 17 4.78 -37.45 39.58
CA LEU A 17 5.67 -36.59 38.82
C LEU A 17 5.05 -36.36 37.45
N SER A 18 4.17 -35.37 37.35
CA SER A 18 3.65 -34.87 36.09
C SER A 18 4.82 -34.21 35.37
N ILE A 19 5.42 -34.91 34.41
CA ILE A 19 6.24 -34.26 33.39
C ILE A 19 5.28 -33.40 32.58
N ALA A 20 5.10 -32.15 33.03
CA ALA A 20 4.51 -31.12 32.21
C ALA A 20 5.50 -30.90 31.06
N ILE A 21 5.20 -31.47 29.90
CA ILE A 21 5.78 -31.02 28.64
C ILE A 21 5.22 -29.60 28.47
N ALA A 22 5.94 -28.62 28.99
CA ALA A 22 5.69 -27.23 28.63
C ALA A 22 5.82 -27.17 27.11
N PRO A 23 4.84 -26.62 26.36
CA PRO A 23 5.09 -26.30 24.97
C PRO A 23 6.34 -25.44 24.95
N ASN A 24 7.33 -25.82 24.14
CA ASN A 24 8.54 -25.04 23.94
C ASN A 24 8.10 -23.62 23.59
N ALA A 25 8.20 -22.70 24.54
CA ALA A 25 8.18 -21.29 24.25
C ALA A 25 9.45 -21.06 23.42
N PHE A 26 9.31 -21.12 22.09
CA PHE A 26 10.35 -20.63 21.20
C PHE A 26 10.56 -19.17 21.59
N ALA A 27 11.71 -18.88 22.19
CA ALA A 27 12.20 -17.52 22.29
C ALA A 27 12.38 -17.02 20.84
N GLY A 28 11.32 -16.43 20.29
CA GLY A 28 11.27 -16.00 18.90
C GLY A 28 12.40 -15.01 18.66
N THR A 29 13.18 -15.25 17.59
CA THR A 29 14.10 -14.24 17.07
C THR A 29 13.30 -12.95 16.89
N THR A 30 13.62 -11.92 17.67
CA THR A 30 12.92 -10.63 17.53
C THR A 30 13.32 -10.05 16.19
N LEU A 31 12.44 -10.18 15.19
CA LEU A 31 12.68 -9.62 13.86
C LEU A 31 12.69 -8.10 13.95
N ALA A 32 13.67 -7.47 13.31
CA ALA A 32 13.66 -6.04 13.07
C ALA A 32 13.09 -5.78 11.67
N ALA A 33 11.99 -5.04 11.57
CA ALA A 33 11.38 -4.69 10.29
C ALA A 33 11.05 -3.20 10.20
N GLY A 34 11.00 -2.65 8.99
CA GLY A 34 10.63 -1.25 8.80
C GLY A 34 10.36 -0.84 7.36
N GLY A 35 10.26 0.46 7.14
CA GLY A 35 10.15 1.06 5.82
C GLY A 35 8.83 1.78 5.58
N ALA A 36 8.14 1.41 4.50
CA ALA A 36 6.98 2.10 3.95
C ALA A 36 5.91 2.44 4.99
N THR A 37 5.55 3.72 5.06
CA THR A 37 4.47 4.17 5.96
C THR A 37 3.09 3.72 5.48
N SER A 38 2.98 3.35 4.20
CA SER A 38 1.75 2.89 3.55
C SER A 38 1.16 1.64 4.20
N VAL A 39 2.00 0.70 4.60
CA VAL A 39 1.55 -0.57 5.21
C VAL A 39 1.29 -0.48 6.71
N THR A 40 1.57 0.67 7.35
CA THR A 40 1.51 0.82 8.82
C THR A 40 0.17 0.38 9.39
N ASN A 41 -0.94 0.88 8.82
CA ASN A 41 -2.27 0.55 9.31
C ASN A 41 -2.58 -0.94 9.16
N LEU A 42 -2.17 -1.55 8.04
CA LEU A 42 -2.37 -2.98 7.81
C LEU A 42 -1.55 -3.80 8.80
N VAL A 43 -0.24 -3.56 8.91
CA VAL A 43 0.65 -4.29 9.83
C VAL A 43 0.17 -4.17 11.28
N GLN A 44 -0.25 -2.97 11.71
CA GLN A 44 -0.79 -2.75 13.05
C GLN A 44 -2.09 -3.52 13.29
N ALA A 45 -3.06 -3.42 12.37
CA ALA A 45 -4.33 -4.13 12.48
C ALA A 45 -4.15 -5.66 12.43
N CYS A 46 -3.11 -6.13 11.73
CA CYS A 46 -2.79 -7.55 11.62
C CYS A 46 -2.13 -8.15 12.85
N LYS A 47 -1.53 -7.32 13.71
CA LYS A 47 -0.59 -7.76 14.74
C LYS A 47 -1.17 -8.83 15.66
N SER A 48 -2.41 -8.65 16.13
CA SER A 48 -3.08 -9.61 17.01
C SER A 48 -3.41 -10.93 16.30
N PHE A 49 -3.86 -10.85 15.04
CA PHE A 49 -4.12 -12.04 14.23
C PHE A 49 -2.84 -12.82 13.96
N TYR A 50 -1.77 -12.14 13.56
CA TYR A 50 -0.47 -12.77 13.33
C TYR A 50 0.02 -13.46 14.60
N ASN A 51 -0.03 -12.78 15.75
CA ASN A 51 0.38 -13.38 17.01
C ASN A 51 -0.47 -14.58 17.41
N THR A 52 -1.79 -14.49 17.28
CA THR A 52 -2.71 -15.58 17.61
C THR A 52 -2.50 -16.79 16.71
N ASP A 53 -2.32 -16.59 15.40
CA ASP A 53 -2.21 -17.67 14.42
C ASP A 53 -0.83 -18.33 14.43
N THR A 54 0.21 -17.60 14.86
CA THR A 54 1.59 -18.02 14.63
C THR A 54 2.44 -18.17 15.88
N GLY A 55 2.04 -17.55 16.99
CA GLY A 55 2.86 -17.37 18.19
C GLY A 55 3.90 -16.25 18.09
N ASP A 56 4.09 -15.64 16.91
CA ASP A 56 5.18 -14.70 16.63
C ASP A 56 4.73 -13.23 16.74
N SER A 57 5.70 -12.32 16.81
CA SER A 57 5.46 -10.89 16.64
C SER A 57 6.73 -10.20 16.16
N PHE A 58 6.59 -9.02 15.53
CA PHE A 58 7.74 -8.19 15.20
C PHE A 58 7.39 -6.70 15.35
N PRO A 59 8.33 -5.86 15.84
CA PRO A 59 8.23 -4.41 15.71
C PRO A 59 8.35 -3.99 14.24
N TYR A 60 7.52 -3.04 13.83
CA TYR A 60 7.60 -2.41 12.52
C TYR A 60 7.91 -0.92 12.65
N ASN A 61 9.11 -0.51 12.22
CA ASN A 61 9.54 0.88 12.24
C ASN A 61 9.08 1.61 10.97
N SER A 62 8.05 2.45 11.09
CA SER A 62 7.43 3.17 9.98
C SER A 62 8.17 4.48 9.70
N VAL A 63 9.00 4.49 8.65
CA VAL A 63 9.98 5.58 8.37
C VAL A 63 10.00 6.05 6.92
N GLY A 64 9.22 5.42 6.04
CA GLY A 64 9.24 5.66 4.59
C GLY A 64 10.08 4.62 3.85
N SER A 65 9.71 4.33 2.60
CA SER A 65 10.31 3.25 1.81
C SER A 65 11.81 3.45 1.57
N GLY A 66 12.25 4.67 1.26
CA GLY A 66 13.67 4.91 1.01
C GLY A 66 14.51 4.89 2.28
N GLN A 67 13.96 5.26 3.44
CA GLN A 67 14.68 5.05 4.71
C GLN A 67 14.74 3.55 5.07
N GLY A 68 13.67 2.79 4.83
CA GLY A 68 13.71 1.33 4.96
C GLY A 68 14.75 0.66 4.07
N GLN A 69 14.90 1.12 2.83
CA GLN A 69 15.98 0.66 1.94
C GLN A 69 17.36 0.94 2.54
N LYS A 70 17.61 2.16 3.05
CA LYS A 70 18.87 2.51 3.72
C LYS A 70 19.15 1.66 4.96
N ASP A 71 18.11 1.39 5.75
CA ASP A 71 18.25 0.57 6.96
C ASP A 71 18.55 -0.89 6.60
N LEU A 72 18.03 -1.40 5.47
CA LEU A 72 18.36 -2.73 4.96
C LEU A 72 19.79 -2.80 4.41
N GLU A 73 20.24 -1.80 3.64
CA GLU A 73 21.63 -1.67 3.17
C GLU A 73 22.62 -1.66 4.35
N GLY A 74 22.26 -0.95 5.42
CA GLY A 74 23.02 -0.88 6.67
C GLY A 74 22.86 -2.11 7.58
N LYS A 75 22.13 -3.16 7.16
CA LYS A 75 21.84 -4.37 7.93
C LYS A 75 21.23 -4.13 9.31
N LYS A 76 20.46 -3.04 9.46
CA LYS A 76 19.80 -2.66 10.73
C LYS A 76 18.47 -3.37 10.94
N ILE A 77 17.86 -3.86 9.85
CA ILE A 77 16.59 -4.57 9.83
C ILE A 77 16.75 -5.87 9.03
N ASP A 78 15.96 -6.88 9.38
CA ASP A 78 15.96 -8.18 8.72
C ASP A 78 15.17 -8.15 7.40
N PHE A 79 14.14 -7.31 7.29
CA PHE A 79 13.42 -7.06 6.04
C PHE A 79 12.75 -5.68 6.06
N ALA A 80 12.46 -5.14 4.87
CA ALA A 80 11.74 -3.89 4.71
C ALA A 80 10.48 -4.08 3.85
N PHE A 81 9.40 -3.37 4.17
CA PHE A 81 8.36 -3.12 3.16
C PHE A 81 8.67 -1.81 2.43
N SER A 82 8.54 -1.80 1.11
CA SER A 82 8.88 -0.67 0.25
C SER A 82 7.94 -0.60 -0.94
N ASP A 83 7.31 0.55 -1.18
CA ASP A 83 6.44 0.74 -2.36
C ASP A 83 7.25 0.90 -3.66
N SER A 84 8.56 1.06 -3.54
CA SER A 84 9.50 1.13 -4.67
C SER A 84 10.37 -0.11 -4.69
N THR A 85 10.79 -0.54 -5.88
CA THR A 85 11.88 -1.52 -5.99
C THR A 85 13.17 -0.98 -5.34
N HIS A 86 14.13 -1.83 -5.05
CA HIS A 86 15.44 -1.43 -4.54
C HIS A 86 16.51 -1.98 -5.49
N LEU A 87 16.79 -1.18 -6.52
CA LEU A 87 17.69 -1.53 -7.64
C LEU A 87 18.88 -0.59 -7.74
N LYS A 88 18.87 0.49 -6.94
CA LYS A 88 19.92 1.50 -6.85
C LYS A 88 20.04 1.89 -5.39
N SER A 89 21.29 1.99 -4.92
CA SER A 89 21.54 2.29 -3.53
C SER A 89 20.96 3.65 -3.13
N GLN A 90 20.41 3.72 -1.91
CA GLN A 90 19.88 4.95 -1.31
C GLN A 90 20.84 5.59 -0.30
N SER A 91 21.74 4.82 0.32
CA SER A 91 22.76 5.32 1.27
C SER A 91 24.18 5.43 0.69
N GLY A 92 24.41 4.89 -0.51
CA GLY A 92 25.75 4.69 -1.07
C GLY A 92 26.41 3.38 -0.66
N ILE A 93 25.80 2.63 0.27
CA ILE A 93 26.21 1.26 0.61
C ILE A 93 25.67 0.31 -0.46
N ALA A 94 26.53 -0.57 -0.97
CA ALA A 94 26.13 -1.56 -1.97
C ALA A 94 24.94 -2.41 -1.46
N ILE A 95 23.93 -2.58 -2.32
CA ILE A 95 22.79 -3.46 -2.06
C ILE A 95 23.32 -4.89 -1.91
N ASP A 96 22.81 -5.63 -0.92
CA ASP A 96 23.12 -7.05 -0.74
C ASP A 96 22.78 -7.81 -2.04
N THR A 97 23.73 -8.57 -2.56
CA THR A 97 23.53 -9.38 -3.77
C THR A 97 22.52 -10.51 -3.56
N ASN A 98 22.21 -10.83 -2.31
CA ASN A 98 21.18 -11.78 -1.91
C ASN A 98 19.81 -11.11 -1.68
N GLU A 99 19.71 -9.78 -1.78
CA GLU A 99 18.42 -9.10 -1.65
C GLU A 99 17.49 -9.45 -2.81
N ILE A 100 16.23 -9.78 -2.49
CA ILE A 100 15.18 -10.05 -3.46
C ILE A 100 13.94 -9.20 -3.24
N HIS A 101 13.17 -8.98 -4.30
CA HIS A 101 11.88 -8.29 -4.27
C HIS A 101 10.74 -9.31 -4.22
N ILE A 102 9.96 -9.30 -3.15
CA ILE A 102 8.71 -10.09 -3.04
C ILE A 102 7.53 -9.11 -3.17
N PRO A 103 6.71 -9.13 -4.23
CA PRO A 103 5.62 -8.16 -4.43
C PRO A 103 4.42 -8.49 -3.51
N ALA A 104 4.60 -8.23 -2.22
CA ALA A 104 3.79 -8.77 -1.13
C ALA A 104 2.38 -8.15 -1.06
N MET A 105 2.19 -6.90 -1.50
CA MET A 105 0.90 -6.22 -1.41
C MET A 105 0.65 -5.35 -2.63
N VAL A 106 -0.62 -5.12 -2.95
CA VAL A 106 -1.03 -4.20 -4.01
C VAL A 106 -2.22 -3.39 -3.51
N TRP A 107 -2.26 -2.10 -3.86
CA TRP A 107 -3.29 -1.18 -3.39
C TRP A 107 -3.51 -0.02 -4.35
N ALA A 108 -4.70 0.58 -4.27
CA ALA A 108 -5.03 1.80 -5.01
C ALA A 108 -4.53 3.03 -4.23
N LEU A 109 -3.66 3.83 -4.83
CA LEU A 109 -3.27 5.14 -4.29
C LEU A 109 -4.40 6.14 -4.53
N GLY A 110 -4.96 6.66 -3.46
CA GLY A 110 -6.04 7.65 -3.51
C GLY A 110 -5.49 9.05 -3.71
N VAL A 111 -5.97 9.75 -4.75
CA VAL A 111 -5.92 11.21 -4.77
C VAL A 111 -7.12 11.70 -3.97
N MET A 112 -6.90 12.59 -3.00
CA MET A 112 -7.94 13.01 -2.06
C MET A 112 -7.93 14.51 -1.82
N THR A 113 -9.12 15.06 -1.54
CA THR A 113 -9.35 16.50 -1.47
C THR A 113 -10.10 16.90 -0.21
N ASN A 114 -9.80 18.12 0.27
CA ASN A 114 -10.56 18.80 1.30
C ASN A 114 -11.50 19.83 0.67
N LEU A 115 -12.51 19.31 -0.02
CA LEU A 115 -13.52 20.11 -0.72
C LEU A 115 -14.91 19.89 -0.15
N ASN A 116 -15.66 20.98 -0.01
CA ASN A 116 -17.06 20.93 0.38
C ASN A 116 -17.97 20.73 -0.85
N THR A 117 -17.74 19.67 -1.61
CA THR A 117 -18.61 19.27 -2.74
C THR A 117 -19.65 18.24 -2.29
N SER A 118 -20.81 18.22 -2.93
CA SER A 118 -21.86 17.22 -2.64
C SER A 118 -21.54 15.81 -3.14
N LYS A 119 -20.58 15.69 -4.07
CA LYS A 119 -20.10 14.42 -4.65
C LYS A 119 -18.58 14.42 -4.76
N PRO A 120 -17.94 13.24 -4.81
CA PRO A 120 -16.56 13.11 -5.28
C PRO A 120 -16.36 13.83 -6.62
N ILE A 121 -15.25 14.56 -6.75
CA ILE A 121 -14.89 15.18 -8.04
C ILE A 121 -14.20 14.18 -8.94
N ALA A 122 -14.27 14.42 -10.25
CA ALA A 122 -13.53 13.70 -11.25
C ALA A 122 -12.27 14.48 -11.65
N LEU A 123 -11.13 13.83 -11.81
CA LEU A 123 -9.93 14.44 -12.39
C LEU A 123 -9.23 13.45 -13.32
N SER A 124 -8.77 13.94 -14.47
CA SER A 124 -7.86 13.19 -15.34
C SER A 124 -6.41 13.25 -14.81
N PRO A 125 -5.55 12.29 -15.16
CA PRO A 125 -4.13 12.34 -14.83
C PRO A 125 -3.45 13.64 -15.25
N LYS A 126 -3.86 14.23 -16.38
CA LYS A 126 -3.34 15.51 -16.86
C LYS A 126 -3.73 16.68 -15.95
N THR A 127 -4.98 16.71 -15.48
CA THR A 127 -5.42 17.73 -14.52
C THR A 127 -4.74 17.53 -13.17
N ILE A 128 -4.60 16.28 -12.70
CA ILE A 128 -3.85 15.96 -11.48
C ILE A 128 -2.40 16.45 -11.63
N GLY A 129 -1.74 16.14 -12.74
CA GLY A 129 -0.38 16.61 -13.00
C GLY A 129 -0.28 18.14 -13.08
N GLY A 130 -1.24 18.81 -13.73
CA GLY A 130 -1.33 20.27 -13.74
C GLY A 130 -1.42 20.87 -12.34
N ILE A 131 -2.19 20.27 -11.43
CA ILE A 131 -2.33 20.73 -10.04
C ILE A 131 -1.02 20.51 -9.26
N PHE A 132 -0.49 19.29 -9.26
CA PHE A 132 0.71 18.97 -8.49
C PHE A 132 1.96 19.68 -9.02
N SER A 133 2.01 20.04 -10.30
CA SER A 133 3.05 20.89 -10.89
C SER A 133 2.89 22.39 -10.65
N GLY A 134 1.78 22.84 -10.06
CA GLY A 134 1.49 24.25 -9.82
C GLY A 134 1.06 25.03 -11.06
N LYS A 135 0.80 24.36 -12.19
CA LYS A 135 0.23 25.00 -13.39
C LYS A 135 -1.26 25.29 -13.24
N ILE A 136 -1.96 24.45 -12.46
CA ILE A 136 -3.36 24.66 -12.07
C ILE A 136 -3.37 25.02 -10.59
N THR A 137 -3.72 26.27 -10.28
CA THR A 137 -3.61 26.83 -8.92
C THR A 137 -4.95 27.12 -8.26
N ARG A 138 -6.07 26.95 -8.99
CA ARG A 138 -7.42 27.25 -8.47
C ARG A 138 -8.41 26.16 -8.84
N TRP A 139 -9.35 25.88 -7.94
CA TRP A 139 -10.34 24.81 -8.12
C TRP A 139 -11.33 25.07 -9.27
N ASN A 140 -11.56 26.32 -9.63
CA ASN A 140 -12.40 26.71 -10.77
C ASN A 140 -11.64 26.76 -12.11
N ASP A 141 -10.44 26.19 -12.19
CA ASP A 141 -9.70 26.13 -13.46
C ASP A 141 -10.52 25.43 -14.56
N PRO A 142 -10.47 25.92 -15.82
CA PRO A 142 -11.22 25.32 -16.93
C PRO A 142 -10.98 23.82 -17.12
N ALA A 143 -9.77 23.30 -16.85
CA ALA A 143 -9.49 21.87 -16.97
C ALA A 143 -10.24 21.05 -15.90
N ILE A 144 -10.27 21.55 -14.66
CA ILE A 144 -11.04 20.92 -13.58
C ILE A 144 -12.54 20.98 -13.90
N GLN A 145 -13.03 22.12 -14.41
CA GLN A 145 -14.43 22.24 -14.82
C GLN A 145 -14.79 21.27 -15.94
N ALA A 146 -13.94 21.12 -16.95
CA ALA A 146 -14.15 20.17 -18.05
C ALA A 146 -14.18 18.72 -17.56
N ASP A 147 -13.29 18.37 -16.64
CA ASP A 147 -13.28 17.05 -16.00
C ASP A 147 -14.51 16.80 -15.14
N ASN A 148 -15.23 17.82 -14.67
CA ASN A 148 -16.36 17.67 -13.75
C ASN A 148 -17.74 17.96 -14.36
N ASN A 149 -17.79 18.35 -15.64
CA ASN A 149 -19.03 18.71 -16.33
C ASN A 149 -19.18 17.93 -17.63
N ARG A 150 -19.21 16.60 -17.52
CA ARG A 150 -19.32 15.67 -18.65
C ARG A 150 -19.98 14.35 -18.25
N THR A 151 -20.18 13.51 -19.25
CA THR A 151 -20.72 12.15 -19.10
C THR A 151 -19.58 11.13 -19.16
N PHE A 152 -19.66 10.12 -18.29
CA PHE A 152 -18.65 9.08 -18.12
C PHE A 152 -19.21 7.69 -18.30
N THR A 153 -18.33 6.78 -18.72
CA THR A 153 -18.53 5.34 -18.60
C THR A 153 -18.03 4.88 -17.23
N VAL A 154 -18.82 4.06 -16.55
CA VAL A 154 -18.44 3.36 -15.32
C VAL A 154 -18.51 1.87 -15.58
N THR A 155 -17.36 1.20 -15.41
CA THR A 155 -17.24 -0.24 -15.60
C THR A 155 -17.70 -1.00 -14.35
N VAL A 156 -18.53 -2.02 -14.53
CA VAL A 156 -18.91 -2.97 -13.48
C VAL A 156 -18.34 -4.33 -13.83
N TYR A 157 -17.43 -4.84 -12.99
CA TYR A 157 -16.85 -6.17 -13.17
C TYR A 157 -17.82 -7.28 -12.76
N LYS A 158 -17.69 -8.43 -13.42
CA LYS A 158 -18.35 -9.67 -13.00
C LYS A 158 -17.68 -10.19 -11.74
N LYS A 159 -18.49 -10.61 -10.76
CA LYS A 159 -18.02 -11.14 -9.48
C LYS A 159 -18.47 -12.59 -9.29
N ASP A 160 -17.63 -13.39 -8.64
CA ASP A 160 -18.00 -14.73 -8.19
C ASP A 160 -18.83 -14.68 -6.89
N LYS A 161 -19.19 -15.85 -6.35
CA LYS A 161 -19.98 -15.96 -5.10
C LYS A 161 -19.25 -15.40 -3.87
N ALA A 162 -17.93 -15.27 -3.92
CA ALA A 162 -17.10 -14.69 -2.86
C ALA A 162 -16.89 -13.18 -3.07
N GLY A 163 -17.49 -12.57 -4.10
CA GLY A 163 -17.36 -11.15 -4.39
C GLY A 163 -16.06 -10.76 -5.10
N LYS A 164 -15.26 -11.73 -5.55
CA LYS A 164 -14.00 -11.51 -6.27
C LYS A 164 -14.26 -11.32 -7.75
N ILE A 165 -13.45 -10.46 -8.40
CA ILE A 165 -13.49 -10.27 -9.85
C ILE A 165 -13.23 -11.60 -10.57
N VAL A 166 -14.14 -11.94 -11.48
CA VAL A 166 -13.96 -13.04 -12.44
C VAL A 166 -12.98 -12.59 -13.51
N LYS A 167 -12.00 -13.44 -13.81
CA LYS A 167 -11.00 -13.23 -14.84
C LYS A 167 -11.25 -14.16 -16.02
N ASP A 168 -11.01 -13.67 -17.23
CA ASP A 168 -11.09 -14.48 -18.44
C ASP A 168 -9.88 -15.43 -18.56
N LYS A 169 -9.83 -16.20 -19.65
CA LYS A 169 -8.75 -17.17 -19.92
C LYS A 169 -7.36 -16.53 -20.03
N THR A 170 -7.29 -15.23 -20.31
CA THR A 170 -6.05 -14.45 -20.42
C THR A 170 -5.66 -13.79 -19.09
N GLY A 171 -6.51 -13.92 -18.06
CA GLY A 171 -6.29 -13.32 -16.73
C GLY A 171 -6.85 -11.90 -16.59
N LYS A 172 -7.46 -11.33 -17.64
CA LYS A 172 -8.07 -10.00 -17.63
C LYS A 172 -9.42 -10.01 -16.91
N ALA A 173 -9.74 -8.94 -16.19
CA ALA A 173 -11.01 -8.78 -15.51
C ALA A 173 -12.21 -8.80 -16.49
N GLU A 174 -13.19 -9.68 -16.25
CA GLU A 174 -14.42 -9.75 -17.05
C GLU A 174 -15.37 -8.59 -16.70
N VAL A 175 -15.74 -7.80 -17.71
CA VAL A 175 -16.75 -6.75 -17.58
C VAL A 175 -18.14 -7.39 -17.60
N LEU A 176 -18.94 -7.15 -16.57
CA LEU A 176 -20.34 -7.58 -16.50
C LEU A 176 -21.23 -6.65 -17.32
N ARG A 177 -21.06 -5.34 -17.12
CA ARG A 177 -21.78 -4.28 -17.84
C ARG A 177 -21.06 -2.95 -17.70
N THR A 178 -21.45 -1.99 -18.52
CA THR A 178 -21.09 -0.58 -18.36
C THR A 178 -22.32 0.23 -17.98
N ASN A 179 -22.14 1.25 -17.16
CA ASN A 179 -23.15 2.25 -16.87
C ASN A 179 -22.65 3.62 -17.35
N THR A 180 -23.58 4.56 -17.49
CA THR A 180 -23.27 5.95 -17.81
C THR A 180 -23.63 6.84 -16.62
N VAL A 181 -22.73 7.75 -16.25
CA VAL A 181 -22.96 8.74 -15.20
C VAL A 181 -22.68 10.13 -15.76
N THR A 182 -23.65 11.03 -15.69
CA THR A 182 -23.44 12.45 -15.99
C THR A 182 -23.13 13.19 -14.69
N GLN A 183 -21.97 13.85 -14.66
CA GLN A 183 -21.58 14.74 -13.58
C GLN A 183 -21.68 16.19 -14.03
N LYS A 184 -22.26 17.02 -13.15
CA LYS A 184 -22.19 18.47 -13.25
C LYS A 184 -21.88 18.99 -11.85
N ILE A 185 -20.67 19.51 -11.66
CA ILE A 185 -20.22 20.08 -10.38
C ILE A 185 -19.74 21.50 -10.64
N SER A 186 -20.30 22.45 -9.89
CA SER A 186 -19.76 23.81 -9.81
C SER A 186 -18.56 23.80 -8.86
N MET A 187 -17.41 24.24 -9.36
CA MET A 187 -16.17 24.24 -8.58
C MET A 187 -15.96 25.59 -7.91
N PRO A 188 -15.49 25.62 -6.66
CA PRO A 188 -15.28 26.87 -5.94
C PRO A 188 -14.12 27.67 -6.56
N ASN A 189 -14.25 28.99 -6.61
CA ASN A 189 -13.15 29.88 -6.98
C ASN A 189 -12.20 30.07 -5.78
N GLN A 190 -11.48 29.02 -5.42
CA GLN A 190 -10.58 28.97 -4.26
C GLN A 190 -9.20 28.49 -4.69
N PRO A 191 -8.11 29.02 -4.10
CA PRO A 191 -6.77 28.51 -4.37
C PRO A 191 -6.68 27.04 -3.94
N ILE A 192 -5.84 26.29 -4.65
CA ILE A 192 -5.54 24.89 -4.33
C ILE A 192 -4.31 24.87 -3.43
N THR A 193 -4.36 24.12 -2.32
CA THR A 193 -3.16 23.80 -1.55
C THR A 193 -2.73 22.35 -1.79
N VAL A 194 -1.57 22.14 -2.38
CA VAL A 194 -0.97 20.82 -2.52
C VAL A 194 -0.32 20.43 -1.20
N VAL A 195 -0.68 19.25 -0.67
CA VAL A 195 0.02 18.63 0.46
C VAL A 195 0.78 17.41 -0.03
N TYR A 196 2.11 17.41 0.12
CA TYR A 196 2.99 16.35 -0.39
C TYR A 196 3.86 15.73 0.72
N ARG A 197 4.54 14.63 0.41
CA ARG A 197 5.45 13.93 1.34
C ARG A 197 6.82 14.61 1.39
N LEU A 198 7.26 14.97 2.60
CA LEU A 198 8.59 15.53 2.82
C LEU A 198 9.68 14.45 2.88
N ASP A 199 9.33 13.31 3.50
CA ASP A 199 10.22 12.18 3.73
C ASP A 199 10.38 11.27 2.49
N SER A 200 11.30 10.31 2.58
CA SER A 200 11.64 9.38 1.50
C SER A 200 10.54 8.31 1.33
N SER A 201 9.56 8.64 0.50
CA SER A 201 8.26 8.00 0.31
C SER A 201 8.18 7.21 -1.00
N GLY A 202 7.94 5.91 -0.93
CA GLY A 202 7.64 5.11 -2.12
C GLY A 202 6.24 5.38 -2.69
N THR A 203 5.29 5.86 -1.88
CA THR A 203 4.00 6.40 -2.36
C THR A 203 4.23 7.56 -3.34
N THR A 204 5.19 8.44 -3.04
CA THR A 204 5.58 9.56 -3.92
C THR A 204 6.23 9.07 -5.20
N ASP A 205 7.09 8.05 -5.10
CA ASP A 205 7.73 7.43 -6.25
C ASP A 205 6.71 6.81 -7.22
N ASN A 206 5.70 6.11 -6.71
CA ASN A 206 4.65 5.54 -7.56
C ASN A 206 3.73 6.62 -8.16
N PHE A 207 3.35 7.62 -7.37
CA PHE A 207 2.53 8.73 -7.85
C PHE A 207 3.23 9.49 -8.99
N THR A 208 4.52 9.78 -8.83
CA THR A 208 5.33 10.45 -9.87
C THR A 208 5.54 9.57 -11.09
N ALA A 209 5.81 8.28 -10.91
CA ALA A 209 5.95 7.34 -12.02
C ALA A 209 4.68 7.27 -12.89
N ALA A 210 3.50 7.22 -12.24
CA ALA A 210 2.22 7.26 -12.94
C ALA A 210 2.03 8.58 -13.71
N LEU A 211 2.26 9.72 -13.05
CA LEU A 211 2.12 11.04 -13.69
C LEU A 211 3.12 11.26 -14.83
N LYS A 212 4.36 10.79 -14.70
CA LYS A 212 5.34 10.84 -15.78
C LYS A 212 4.86 10.08 -17.02
N SER A 213 4.21 8.93 -16.83
CA SER A 213 3.68 8.14 -17.94
C SER A 213 2.41 8.74 -18.54
N LEU A 214 1.55 9.32 -17.70
CA LEU A 214 0.20 9.77 -18.08
C LEU A 214 0.12 11.25 -18.47
N ASP A 215 1.07 12.05 -18.00
CA ASP A 215 1.20 13.49 -18.21
C ASP A 215 2.68 13.91 -18.34
N PRO A 216 3.39 13.38 -19.36
CA PRO A 216 4.81 13.65 -19.56
C PRO A 216 5.12 15.13 -19.85
N THR A 217 4.09 15.96 -20.12
CA THR A 217 4.25 17.40 -20.36
C THR A 217 4.44 18.19 -19.06
N ASN A 218 3.90 17.70 -17.94
CA ASN A 218 4.03 18.34 -16.64
C ASN A 218 5.03 17.62 -15.72
N PHE A 219 5.27 16.32 -15.95
CA PHE A 219 6.18 15.49 -15.15
C PHE A 219 7.29 14.90 -16.02
N THR A 220 8.47 15.51 -15.95
CA THR A 220 9.64 15.13 -16.77
C THR A 220 10.77 14.48 -15.95
N ASP A 221 10.56 14.28 -14.65
CA ASP A 221 11.57 13.80 -13.70
C ASP A 221 12.24 12.49 -14.17
N ALA A 222 13.56 12.43 -14.05
CA ALA A 222 14.34 11.23 -14.37
C ALA A 222 14.56 10.37 -13.12
N GLY A 223 14.39 9.05 -13.26
CA GLY A 223 14.62 8.10 -12.17
C GLY A 223 13.52 8.09 -11.11
N LYS A 224 13.86 7.56 -9.93
CA LYS A 224 12.96 7.47 -8.78
C LYS A 224 12.90 8.78 -8.04
N VAL A 225 11.70 9.10 -7.54
CA VAL A 225 11.43 10.35 -6.82
C VAL A 225 10.84 10.00 -5.47
N PHE A 226 11.71 9.83 -4.47
CA PHE A 226 11.29 9.50 -3.12
C PHE A 226 10.87 10.72 -2.29
N ASN A 227 11.23 11.94 -2.67
CA ASN A 227 10.90 13.16 -1.93
C ASN A 227 10.22 14.17 -2.85
N ALA A 228 10.11 15.45 -2.43
CA ALA A 228 9.45 16.51 -3.18
C ALA A 228 9.68 16.39 -4.70
N LEU A 229 8.59 16.45 -5.45
CA LEU A 229 8.57 16.17 -6.88
C LEU A 229 9.51 17.17 -7.58
N ALA A 230 10.56 16.71 -8.27
CA ALA A 230 11.55 17.62 -8.85
C ALA A 230 10.91 18.56 -9.89
N SER A 231 9.92 18.06 -10.64
CA SER A 231 9.08 18.82 -11.58
C SER A 231 8.24 19.93 -10.91
N THR A 232 8.21 19.97 -9.57
CA THR A 232 7.37 20.89 -8.77
C THR A 232 8.20 21.81 -7.89
N LYS A 233 9.52 21.62 -7.85
CA LYS A 233 10.45 22.39 -7.01
C LYS A 233 10.34 23.90 -7.27
N ALA A 234 10.19 24.31 -8.53
CA ALA A 234 9.98 25.70 -8.89
C ALA A 234 8.66 26.26 -8.36
N ALA A 235 7.57 25.48 -8.45
CA ALA A 235 6.25 25.87 -7.91
C ALA A 235 6.28 25.99 -6.39
N ILE A 236 6.92 25.04 -5.69
CA ILE A 236 7.11 25.09 -4.23
C ILE A 236 7.87 26.36 -3.83
N ALA A 237 8.93 26.71 -4.54
CA ALA A 237 9.71 27.91 -4.25
C ALA A 237 8.93 29.20 -4.54
N ALA A 238 8.10 29.21 -5.58
CA ALA A 238 7.30 30.37 -5.96
C ALA A 238 6.09 30.61 -5.05
N ASP A 239 5.48 29.54 -4.53
CA ASP A 239 4.28 29.62 -3.68
C ASP A 239 4.32 28.61 -2.52
N PRO A 240 5.21 28.79 -1.53
CA PRO A 240 5.36 27.85 -0.42
C PRO A 240 4.12 27.77 0.48
N ILE A 241 3.21 28.74 0.42
CA ILE A 241 1.98 28.74 1.22
C ILE A 241 0.99 27.70 0.70
N HIS A 242 0.92 27.54 -0.62
CA HIS A 242 0.04 26.58 -1.29
C HIS A 242 0.73 25.25 -1.64
N PHE A 243 1.98 25.08 -1.23
CA PHE A 243 2.71 23.81 -1.32
C PHE A 243 3.25 23.43 0.07
N GLN A 244 2.47 22.63 0.79
CA GLN A 244 2.78 22.23 2.16
C GLN A 244 3.24 20.77 2.20
N SER A 245 3.99 20.40 3.22
CA SER A 245 4.48 19.03 3.36
C SER A 245 4.46 18.53 4.79
N ALA A 246 4.39 17.21 4.91
CA ALA A 246 4.56 16.51 6.17
C ALA A 246 5.27 15.17 5.91
N SER A 247 5.86 14.61 6.97
CA SER A 247 6.52 13.31 6.90
C SER A 247 5.56 12.17 7.26
N GLY A 248 5.50 11.16 6.41
CA GLY A 248 4.68 9.96 6.60
C GLY A 248 3.20 10.14 6.23
N SER A 249 2.57 9.02 5.89
CA SER A 249 1.17 8.98 5.41
C SER A 249 0.18 9.63 6.37
N ALA A 250 0.26 9.32 7.67
CA ALA A 250 -0.69 9.83 8.67
C ALA A 250 -0.64 11.36 8.84
N LEU A 251 0.56 11.95 8.87
CA LEU A 251 0.70 13.40 9.05
C LEU A 251 0.33 14.17 7.77
N VAL A 252 0.59 13.60 6.58
CA VAL A 252 0.10 14.17 5.32
C VAL A 252 -1.43 14.19 5.27
N ALA A 253 -2.09 13.09 5.64
CA ALA A 253 -3.55 13.05 5.70
C ALA A 253 -4.12 14.05 6.71
N SER A 254 -3.52 14.13 7.90
CA SER A 254 -3.92 15.07 8.95
C SER A 254 -3.76 16.53 8.53
N LEU A 255 -2.65 16.86 7.86
CA LEU A 255 -2.40 18.20 7.33
C LEU A 255 -3.42 18.55 6.23
N ALA A 256 -3.64 17.67 5.27
CA ALA A 256 -4.66 17.87 4.24
C ALA A 256 -6.06 18.07 4.83
N ALA A 257 -6.44 17.30 5.84
CA ALA A 257 -7.75 17.47 6.50
C ALA A 257 -7.93 18.83 7.19
N LYS A 258 -6.84 19.42 7.71
CA LYS A 258 -6.86 20.74 8.36
C LYS A 258 -6.76 21.89 7.36
N THR A 259 -6.19 21.64 6.19
CA THR A 259 -5.97 22.65 5.15
C THR A 259 -7.15 22.67 4.18
N LYS A 260 -8.00 23.70 4.29
CA LYS A 260 -9.14 23.87 3.37
C LYS A 260 -8.67 23.93 1.93
N TYR A 261 -9.46 23.35 1.03
CA TYR A 261 -9.18 23.34 -0.40
C TYR A 261 -7.88 22.61 -0.78
N SER A 262 -7.40 21.72 0.10
CA SER A 262 -6.20 20.96 -0.18
C SER A 262 -6.46 19.78 -1.13
N ILE A 263 -5.39 19.31 -1.75
CA ILE A 263 -5.30 18.04 -2.45
C ILE A 263 -4.04 17.30 -2.01
N THR A 264 -4.11 15.97 -1.90
CA THR A 264 -2.97 15.11 -1.59
C THR A 264 -3.11 13.74 -2.24
N TYR A 265 -2.06 12.92 -2.12
CA TYR A 265 -2.03 11.52 -2.51
C TYR A 265 -1.67 10.66 -1.29
N ASN A 266 -2.41 9.57 -1.05
CA ASN A 266 -2.17 8.70 0.10
C ASN A 266 -2.91 7.36 -0.05
N GLU A 267 -2.74 6.46 0.91
CA GLU A 267 -3.53 5.23 0.99
C GLU A 267 -5.03 5.57 1.23
N THR A 268 -5.94 4.81 0.62
CA THR A 268 -7.39 5.13 0.63
C THR A 268 -8.02 5.09 2.02
N ASN A 269 -7.48 4.28 2.93
CA ASN A 269 -7.92 4.19 4.32
C ASN A 269 -7.74 5.51 5.09
N TYR A 270 -6.72 6.32 4.74
CA TYR A 270 -6.53 7.64 5.34
C TYR A 270 -7.58 8.66 4.89
N ALA A 271 -8.17 8.50 3.70
CA ALA A 271 -9.22 9.41 3.26
C ALA A 271 -10.45 9.31 4.18
N LYS A 272 -10.90 8.08 4.48
CA LYS A 272 -12.03 7.82 5.38
C LYS A 272 -11.74 8.31 6.80
N SER A 273 -10.58 8.00 7.36
CA SER A 273 -10.24 8.37 8.74
C SER A 273 -10.02 9.88 8.93
N ALA A 274 -9.54 10.58 7.90
CA ALA A 274 -9.28 12.02 7.94
C ALA A 274 -10.46 12.88 7.43
N GLY A 275 -11.56 12.26 6.99
CA GLY A 275 -12.72 12.98 6.44
C GLY A 275 -12.46 13.63 5.07
N LEU A 276 -11.47 13.15 4.33
CA LEU A 276 -11.12 13.62 2.99
C LEU A 276 -11.93 12.87 1.93
N LYS A 277 -12.21 13.54 0.81
CA LYS A 277 -12.95 12.94 -0.31
C LYS A 277 -11.99 12.40 -1.34
N LEU A 278 -12.10 11.11 -1.66
CA LEU A 278 -11.38 10.50 -2.78
C LEU A 278 -11.86 11.10 -4.10
N VAL A 279 -10.92 11.41 -4.97
CA VAL A 279 -11.15 11.79 -6.37
C VAL A 279 -11.48 10.52 -7.16
N GLN A 280 -12.42 10.64 -8.09
CA GLN A 280 -12.64 9.64 -9.13
C GLN A 280 -11.72 9.95 -10.32
N VAL A 281 -10.89 9.00 -10.72
CA VAL A 281 -9.88 9.23 -11.75
C VAL A 281 -10.47 8.89 -13.11
N ILE A 282 -10.28 9.79 -14.07
CA ILE A 282 -10.60 9.53 -15.48
C ILE A 282 -9.43 8.73 -16.05
N ASN A 283 -9.58 7.42 -16.22
CA ASN A 283 -8.48 6.55 -16.64
C ASN A 283 -8.13 6.74 -18.14
N PRO A 284 -7.06 6.11 -18.68
CA PRO A 284 -6.68 6.25 -20.09
C PRO A 284 -7.73 5.77 -21.11
N ASN A 285 -8.71 4.97 -20.69
CA ASN A 285 -9.86 4.58 -21.51
C ASN A 285 -10.98 5.64 -21.54
N GLY A 286 -10.90 6.66 -20.66
CA GLY A 286 -11.94 7.65 -20.46
C GLY A 286 -13.03 7.23 -19.45
N ASP A 287 -12.85 6.09 -18.78
CA ASP A 287 -13.76 5.64 -17.73
C ASP A 287 -13.57 6.45 -16.45
N LEU A 288 -14.64 6.65 -15.70
CA LEU A 288 -14.60 7.21 -14.36
C LEU A 288 -14.38 6.09 -13.35
N VAL A 289 -13.22 6.10 -12.70
CA VAL A 289 -12.76 4.98 -11.88
C VAL A 289 -12.43 5.46 -10.46
N PRO A 290 -13.15 5.00 -9.42
CA PRO A 290 -12.77 5.25 -8.04
C PRO A 290 -11.52 4.45 -7.64
N ALA A 291 -10.77 4.94 -6.64
CA ALA A 291 -9.64 4.23 -6.04
C ALA A 291 -10.14 3.02 -5.22
N THR A 292 -10.29 1.87 -5.87
CA THR A 292 -10.82 0.64 -5.27
C THR A 292 -9.90 -0.55 -5.49
N ASP A 293 -10.01 -1.54 -4.63
CA ASP A 293 -9.29 -2.81 -4.74
C ASP A 293 -9.60 -3.53 -6.06
N ASP A 294 -10.85 -3.43 -6.52
CA ASP A 294 -11.30 -3.99 -7.80
C ASP A 294 -10.57 -3.34 -8.99
N GLY A 295 -10.50 -2.01 -9.03
CA GLY A 295 -9.81 -1.27 -10.10
C GLY A 295 -8.30 -1.49 -10.08
N ALA A 296 -7.69 -1.59 -8.90
CA ALA A 296 -6.27 -1.92 -8.73
C ALA A 296 -5.97 -3.36 -9.12
N ALA A 297 -6.80 -4.32 -8.72
CA ALA A 297 -6.66 -5.73 -9.10
C ALA A 297 -6.80 -5.93 -10.62
N ALA A 298 -7.72 -5.20 -11.26
CA ALA A 298 -7.85 -5.18 -12.71
C ALA A 298 -6.61 -4.58 -13.39
N PHE A 299 -6.05 -3.50 -12.83
CA PHE A 299 -4.85 -2.85 -13.36
C PHE A 299 -3.63 -3.79 -13.34
N VAL A 300 -3.33 -4.43 -12.21
CA VAL A 300 -2.17 -5.35 -12.12
C VAL A 300 -2.40 -6.71 -12.76
N SER A 301 -3.64 -7.04 -13.14
CA SER A 301 -3.96 -8.34 -13.76
C SER A 301 -3.26 -8.57 -15.09
N THR A 302 -2.86 -7.50 -15.78
CA THR A 302 -2.15 -7.53 -17.06
C THR A 302 -0.71 -7.03 -16.96
N SER A 303 -0.20 -6.81 -15.75
CA SER A 303 1.18 -6.36 -15.54
C SER A 303 2.16 -7.51 -15.68
N ASP A 304 3.30 -7.24 -16.33
CA ASP A 304 4.39 -8.20 -16.42
C ASP A 304 5.13 -8.32 -15.08
N ILE A 305 5.35 -9.55 -14.63
CA ILE A 305 6.08 -9.81 -13.39
C ILE A 305 7.40 -10.51 -13.73
N ALA A 306 8.50 -9.80 -13.51
CA ALA A 306 9.84 -10.27 -13.83
C ALA A 306 10.30 -11.43 -12.93
N ALA A 307 11.36 -12.13 -13.35
CA ALA A 307 11.89 -13.29 -12.64
C ALA A 307 12.45 -12.95 -11.24
N ASN A 308 12.94 -11.72 -11.05
CA ASN A 308 13.39 -11.18 -9.76
C ASN A 308 12.24 -10.68 -8.87
N GLY A 309 10.98 -10.78 -9.33
CA GLY A 309 9.79 -10.39 -8.57
C GLY A 309 9.34 -8.95 -8.77
N THR A 310 10.07 -8.13 -9.54
CA THR A 310 9.61 -6.77 -9.86
C THR A 310 8.42 -6.80 -10.82
N VAL A 311 7.45 -5.92 -10.59
CA VAL A 311 6.25 -5.79 -11.41
C VAL A 311 6.37 -4.55 -12.30
N ALA A 312 6.19 -4.71 -13.60
CA ALA A 312 6.11 -3.61 -14.55
C ALA A 312 4.67 -3.13 -14.67
N LEU A 313 4.39 -1.94 -14.13
CA LEU A 313 3.08 -1.32 -14.18
C LEU A 313 2.88 -0.58 -15.50
N ASP A 314 1.88 -1.01 -16.28
CA ASP A 314 1.47 -0.33 -17.51
C ASP A 314 0.45 0.77 -17.19
N TYR A 315 0.95 1.97 -16.93
CA TYR A 315 0.09 3.13 -16.67
C TYR A 315 -0.74 3.54 -17.89
N THR A 316 -0.37 3.13 -19.10
CA THR A 316 -1.10 3.46 -20.33
C THR A 316 -2.24 2.49 -20.64
N ASN A 317 -2.46 1.51 -19.77
CA ASN A 317 -3.48 0.49 -19.88
C ASN A 317 -4.88 1.09 -20.09
N LYS A 318 -5.49 0.76 -21.23
CA LYS A 318 -6.83 1.20 -21.64
C LYS A 318 -7.93 0.15 -21.37
N ASN A 319 -7.65 -0.87 -20.57
CA ASN A 319 -8.69 -1.82 -20.20
C ASN A 319 -9.81 -1.10 -19.42
N PRO A 320 -11.08 -1.46 -19.66
CA PRO A 320 -12.20 -0.83 -18.96
C PRO A 320 -12.07 -0.94 -17.43
N GLY A 321 -12.33 0.16 -16.73
CA GLY A 321 -12.39 0.25 -15.26
C GLY A 321 -11.06 0.15 -14.51
N VAL A 322 -9.91 0.04 -15.19
CA VAL A 322 -8.62 -0.05 -14.50
C VAL A 322 -8.30 1.25 -13.78
N TYR A 323 -7.76 1.15 -12.56
CA TYR A 323 -7.34 2.30 -11.77
C TYR A 323 -5.84 2.56 -11.97
N PRO A 324 -5.45 3.70 -12.57
CA PRO A 324 -4.07 3.88 -13.04
C PRO A 324 -3.07 4.20 -11.93
N PHE A 325 -3.51 4.73 -10.78
CA PHE A 325 -2.64 4.99 -9.64
C PHE A 325 -2.60 3.77 -8.71
N THR A 326 -2.11 2.64 -9.23
CA THR A 326 -1.97 1.40 -8.45
C THR A 326 -0.52 1.22 -8.01
N VAL A 327 -0.33 0.76 -6.78
CA VAL A 327 0.99 0.61 -6.14
C VAL A 327 1.22 -0.85 -5.80
N VAL A 328 2.45 -1.32 -6.01
CA VAL A 328 2.93 -2.64 -5.53
C VAL A 328 3.92 -2.40 -4.41
N THR A 329 3.61 -2.88 -3.21
CA THR A 329 4.54 -2.90 -2.09
C THR A 329 5.35 -4.19 -2.11
N TYR A 330 6.66 -4.04 -2.13
CA TYR A 330 7.62 -5.13 -2.04
C TYR A 330 8.03 -5.37 -0.59
N ALA A 331 8.12 -6.64 -0.18
CA ALA A 331 9.01 -7.01 0.90
C ALA A 331 10.42 -7.21 0.30
N LEU A 332 11.38 -6.47 0.85
CA LEU A 332 12.81 -6.55 0.55
C LEU A 332 13.45 -7.43 1.63
N ALA A 333 14.03 -8.55 1.23
CA ALA A 333 14.57 -9.54 2.15
C ALA A 333 15.80 -10.22 1.54
N SER A 334 16.72 -10.69 2.38
CA SER A 334 17.91 -11.43 1.93
C SER A 334 17.59 -12.91 1.75
N THR A 335 18.12 -13.56 0.72
CA THR A 335 18.04 -15.02 0.62
C THR A 335 18.94 -15.73 1.63
N ASN A 336 19.96 -15.03 2.15
CA ASN A 336 20.95 -15.59 3.06
C ASN A 336 21.02 -14.79 4.38
N TYR A 337 20.36 -15.31 5.42
CA TYR A 337 20.40 -14.74 6.77
C TYR A 337 21.52 -15.30 7.66
N GLY A 338 22.23 -16.35 7.23
CA GLY A 338 23.17 -17.10 8.07
C GLY A 338 22.53 -17.87 9.24
N ASP A 339 21.22 -17.72 9.44
CA ASP A 339 20.42 -18.35 10.49
C ASP A 339 19.10 -18.83 9.88
N ALA A 340 18.90 -20.15 9.89
CA ALA A 340 17.70 -20.78 9.33
C ALA A 340 16.42 -20.46 10.11
N THR A 341 16.52 -20.25 11.42
CA THR A 341 15.38 -19.85 12.27
C THR A 341 14.94 -18.43 11.91
N LYS A 342 15.90 -17.52 11.76
CA LYS A 342 15.62 -16.15 11.29
C LYS A 342 15.02 -16.14 9.88
N ALA A 343 15.60 -16.90 8.95
CA ALA A 343 15.08 -16.99 7.58
C ALA A 343 13.64 -17.51 7.55
N ALA A 344 13.31 -18.53 8.35
CA ALA A 344 11.96 -19.06 8.47
C ALA A 344 10.99 -18.02 9.07
N ALA A 345 11.42 -17.28 10.09
CA ALA A 345 10.63 -16.22 10.71
C ALA A 345 10.33 -15.07 9.74
N VAL A 346 11.33 -14.59 8.98
CA VAL A 346 11.12 -13.56 7.94
C VAL A 346 10.16 -14.06 6.87
N LYS A 347 10.36 -15.28 6.36
CA LYS A 347 9.47 -15.88 5.36
C LYS A 347 8.03 -15.92 5.86
N LYS A 348 7.82 -16.42 7.09
CA LYS A 348 6.49 -16.54 7.72
C LYS A 348 5.83 -15.17 7.89
N ALA A 349 6.57 -14.15 8.32
CA ALA A 349 6.06 -12.80 8.47
C ALA A 349 5.60 -12.21 7.12
N ILE A 350 6.42 -12.30 6.07
CA ILE A 350 6.10 -11.77 4.74
C ILE A 350 4.93 -12.55 4.12
N GLU A 351 4.94 -13.87 4.18
CA GLU A 351 3.88 -14.72 3.63
C GLU A 351 2.52 -14.44 4.28
N TYR A 352 2.50 -14.31 5.60
CA TYR A 352 1.28 -14.00 6.34
C TYR A 352 0.70 -12.64 5.93
N HIS A 353 1.57 -11.63 5.77
CA HIS A 353 1.15 -10.30 5.32
C HIS A 353 0.66 -10.28 3.87
N ALA A 354 1.26 -11.10 3.00
CA ALA A 354 0.86 -11.19 1.59
C ALA A 354 -0.47 -11.94 1.36
N PHE A 355 -0.74 -13.01 2.13
CA PHE A 355 -1.85 -13.93 1.83
C PHE A 355 -2.93 -14.06 2.90
N THR A 356 -2.65 -13.72 4.15
CA THR A 356 -3.59 -13.92 5.27
C THR A 356 -4.10 -12.59 5.80
N CYS A 357 -3.22 -11.60 5.92
CA CYS A 357 -3.53 -10.36 6.60
C CYS A 357 -4.72 -9.60 6.00
N THR A 358 -4.73 -9.42 4.68
CA THR A 358 -5.80 -8.72 3.96
C THR A 358 -7.15 -9.44 4.01
N LYS A 359 -7.17 -10.74 4.31
CA LYS A 359 -8.41 -11.52 4.51
C LYS A 359 -9.00 -11.35 5.91
N LYS A 360 -8.15 -11.06 6.90
CA LYS A 360 -8.56 -10.90 8.30
C LYS A 360 -8.83 -9.45 8.69
N VAL A 361 -8.17 -8.50 8.05
CA VAL A 361 -8.34 -7.07 8.28
C VAL A 361 -9.40 -6.51 7.32
N ALA A 362 -10.59 -6.21 7.85
CA ALA A 362 -11.62 -5.49 7.11
C ALA A 362 -11.13 -4.07 6.73
N ASP A 363 -11.58 -3.56 5.58
CA ASP A 363 -11.18 -2.25 5.05
C ASP A 363 -9.65 -2.04 5.03
N SER A 364 -8.88 -3.11 4.76
CA SER A 364 -7.40 -3.06 4.79
C SER A 364 -6.82 -1.98 3.87
N GLY A 365 -7.50 -1.69 2.76
CA GLY A 365 -7.03 -0.80 1.70
C GLY A 365 -6.05 -1.48 0.74
N PHE A 366 -5.91 -2.80 0.83
CA PHE A 366 -5.04 -3.62 -0.01
C PHE A 366 -5.82 -4.76 -0.64
N ILE A 367 -5.49 -5.13 -1.87
CA ILE A 367 -6.13 -6.25 -2.55
C ILE A 367 -5.81 -7.56 -1.81
N THR A 368 -6.79 -8.47 -1.76
CA THR A 368 -6.52 -9.85 -1.37
C THR A 368 -5.84 -10.59 -2.53
N ILE A 369 -4.59 -11.02 -2.33
CA ILE A 369 -3.85 -11.80 -3.32
C ILE A 369 -4.15 -13.28 -3.12
N ASP A 370 -4.63 -13.92 -4.19
CA ASP A 370 -4.82 -15.36 -4.22
C ASP A 370 -3.48 -16.06 -4.50
N PRO A 371 -3.02 -17.00 -3.65
CA PRO A 371 -1.77 -17.72 -3.86
C PRO A 371 -1.69 -18.46 -5.22
N THR A 372 -2.83 -18.81 -5.80
CA THR A 372 -2.91 -19.50 -7.09
C THR A 372 -2.90 -18.56 -8.30
N SER A 373 -3.11 -17.26 -8.08
CA SER A 373 -3.02 -16.25 -9.15
C SER A 373 -1.59 -16.12 -9.71
N PRO A 374 -1.40 -15.53 -10.91
CA PRO A 374 -0.05 -15.28 -11.45
C PRO A 374 0.86 -14.53 -10.47
N LEU A 375 0.34 -13.47 -9.82
CA LEU A 375 1.06 -12.72 -8.81
C LEU A 375 1.33 -13.56 -7.55
N GLY A 376 0.34 -14.29 -7.04
CA GLY A 376 0.49 -15.17 -5.88
C GLY A 376 1.56 -16.24 -6.08
N LYS A 377 1.55 -16.92 -7.23
CA LYS A 377 2.59 -17.90 -7.59
C LYS A 377 3.98 -17.27 -7.60
N LYS A 378 4.10 -16.00 -8.00
CA LYS A 378 5.38 -15.30 -8.03
C LYS A 378 5.85 -14.90 -6.64
N ILE A 379 4.95 -14.47 -5.76
CA ILE A 379 5.22 -14.28 -4.33
C ILE A 379 5.74 -15.59 -3.72
N THR A 380 5.03 -16.71 -3.89
CA THR A 380 5.44 -18.03 -3.38
C THR A 380 6.82 -18.44 -3.91
N THR A 381 7.10 -18.17 -5.19
CA THR A 381 8.41 -18.46 -5.81
C THR A 381 9.54 -17.66 -5.16
N GLN A 382 9.33 -16.37 -4.87
CA GLN A 382 10.35 -15.55 -4.20
C GLN A 382 10.53 -15.95 -2.73
N LEU A 383 9.42 -16.20 -2.01
CA LEU A 383 9.45 -16.69 -0.63
C LEU A 383 10.23 -18.02 -0.48
N ALA A 384 10.17 -18.88 -1.49
CA ALA A 384 10.91 -20.15 -1.51
C ALA A 384 12.43 -20.00 -1.67
N LYS A 385 12.94 -18.78 -1.89
CA LYS A 385 14.38 -18.49 -1.92
C LYS A 385 14.94 -18.07 -0.56
N LEU A 386 14.09 -17.71 0.40
CA LEU A 386 14.54 -17.27 1.73
C LEU A 386 15.08 -18.47 2.53
N GLY A 387 16.33 -18.36 2.99
CA GLY A 387 17.00 -19.40 3.79
C GLY A 387 17.59 -20.55 2.98
N LYS A 388 17.89 -20.31 1.69
CA LYS A 388 18.58 -21.27 0.80
C LYS A 388 20.06 -20.98 0.68
#